data_AF-A0A254SA01-F1
#
_entry.id   AF-A0A254SA01-F1
#
_cell.length_a   1.000
_cell.length_b   1.000
_cell.length_c   1.000
_cell.angle_alpha   90.00
_cell.angle_beta   90.00
_cell.angle_gamma   90.00
#
_symmetry.space_group_name_H-M   'P 1'
#
loop_
_entity.id
_entity.type
_entity.pdbx_description
1 polymer ?
#
loop_
_entity_poly.entity_id
_entity_poly.type
_entity_poly.pdbx_seq_one_letter_code
_entity_poly.pdbx_strand_id
1 'polypeptide(L)'
;MFKGMALAGALCFLNSHAEECKGVALYSNGSNRGQMLETGRTFPEPPEWRANWGNFGAMNAPYIRLSGIKNVQDDWKGLLWFPALPLRVDAGELLLKVRSTQNATFGVWLKGKASESRVYYTNLIAEKTEILEIPLASLGVAGTFEVANIGVGLFNVPQYQYTTLFIDDVEFSCVKNGVSAGSSSSSVTATDSPGDLEYEYSNVDAWSSQRNARLLPTVETEFSAAYSPQLRNALISSTNGDFLVSELEHMKIVNTVHAAEMSPQKSRTTWYDNLYSVVRNRLRENVIANPKQLYFEAEAIAARSDYTVIPLLVADLDYVYRACADADCSTSKNVNVHLLTAGLPTSFVRGSKMILVLDPYFFVTKQRDLPSISVCVSGKCNVLSVNGKLELEFPSTGTQKIVVKMKRGERTVEQNLFVEVK
;
A
#
# COMPACT_ATOMS: atom_id res chain seq x y z
N MET A 1 -70.14 -36.86 2.62
CA MET A 1 -70.54 -36.54 1.22
C MET A 1 -69.48 -35.65 0.62
N PHE A 2 -68.92 -36.08 -0.50
CA PHE A 2 -67.96 -35.33 -1.33
C PHE A 2 -68.63 -34.17 -2.08
N LYS A 3 -67.80 -33.18 -2.43
CA LYS A 3 -67.81 -32.16 -3.52
C LYS A 3 -67.58 -30.76 -2.93
N GLY A 4 -66.61 -29.96 -3.35
CA GLY A 4 -65.69 -30.05 -4.47
C GLY A 4 -65.37 -28.64 -4.99
N MET A 5 -64.10 -28.47 -5.39
CA MET A 5 -63.49 -27.41 -6.20
C MET A 5 -62.88 -26.17 -5.53
N ALA A 6 -61.59 -26.06 -5.86
CA ALA A 6 -60.62 -25.01 -5.60
C ALA A 6 -60.64 -23.92 -6.68
N LEU A 7 -60.07 -22.76 -6.37
CA LEU A 7 -59.03 -22.04 -7.14
C LEU A 7 -58.56 -20.86 -6.25
N ALA A 8 -57.33 -20.89 -5.73
CA ALA A 8 -56.13 -20.26 -6.32
C ALA A 8 -56.15 -18.73 -6.26
N GLY A 9 -55.28 -18.15 -5.42
CA GLY A 9 -55.09 -16.71 -5.29
C GLY A 9 -54.03 -16.33 -4.26
N ALA A 10 -52.81 -16.85 -4.45
CA ALA A 10 -51.52 -16.33 -3.98
C ALA A 10 -51.43 -15.68 -2.58
N LEU A 11 -51.02 -16.49 -1.61
CA LEU A 11 -50.11 -16.07 -0.55
C LEU A 11 -48.78 -15.64 -1.19
N CYS A 12 -48.41 -14.37 -1.05
CA CYS A 12 -47.01 -13.97 -1.03
C CYS A 12 -46.79 -13.09 0.20
N PHE A 13 -46.12 -13.70 1.16
CA PHE A 13 -45.44 -13.09 2.29
C PHE A 13 -44.59 -11.89 1.83
N LEU A 14 -44.88 -10.70 2.33
CA LEU A 14 -43.87 -9.66 2.48
C LEU A 14 -43.35 -9.72 3.92
N ASN A 15 -42.54 -10.74 4.20
CA ASN A 15 -41.46 -10.56 5.16
C ASN A 15 -40.44 -9.65 4.48
N SER A 16 -40.63 -8.34 4.61
CA SER A 16 -39.58 -7.38 4.31
C SER A 16 -38.48 -7.60 5.34
N HIS A 17 -37.46 -8.36 4.95
CA HIS A 17 -36.21 -8.53 5.67
C HIS A 17 -35.64 -7.14 5.98
N ALA A 18 -35.64 -6.74 7.25
CA ALA A 18 -34.74 -5.71 7.72
C ALA A 18 -33.32 -6.28 7.54
N GLU A 19 -32.60 -5.81 6.53
CA GLU A 19 -31.16 -6.07 6.42
C GLU A 19 -30.52 -5.58 7.74
N GLU A 20 -29.88 -6.50 8.47
CA GLU A 20 -29.13 -6.17 9.68
C GLU A 20 -28.07 -5.13 9.32
N CYS A 21 -28.32 -3.91 9.76
CA CYS A 21 -27.44 -2.76 9.71
C CYS A 21 -26.15 -3.12 10.47
N LYS A 22 -25.08 -3.48 9.74
CA LYS A 22 -23.77 -3.80 10.33
C LYS A 22 -22.94 -2.53 10.44
N GLY A 23 -22.43 -2.28 11.64
CA GLY A 23 -21.46 -1.23 11.89
C GLY A 23 -20.11 -1.54 11.22
N VAL A 24 -19.39 -0.50 10.77
CA VAL A 24 -18.08 -0.62 10.14
C VAL A 24 -17.12 0.38 10.79
N ALA A 25 -16.17 -0.15 11.57
CA ALA A 25 -15.07 0.62 12.11
C ALA A 25 -14.03 0.91 11.02
N LEU A 26 -13.79 2.18 10.74
CA LEU A 26 -12.78 2.66 9.79
C LEU A 26 -11.41 2.80 10.45
N TYR A 27 -11.40 3.22 11.72
CA TYR A 27 -10.20 3.40 12.52
C TYR A 27 -10.53 3.16 13.99
N SER A 28 -9.79 2.27 14.66
CA SER A 28 -9.87 2.10 16.11
C SER A 28 -8.51 1.68 16.65
N ASN A 29 -8.01 2.33 17.69
CA ASN A 29 -6.78 1.94 18.41
C ASN A 29 -5.58 1.68 17.45
N GLY A 30 -5.45 2.49 16.39
CA GLY A 30 -4.41 2.39 15.36
C GLY A 30 -4.37 1.12 14.51
N SER A 31 -5.46 0.33 14.50
CA SER A 31 -5.58 -0.94 13.78
C SER A 31 -5.75 -0.82 12.26
N ASN A 32 -6.02 0.37 11.70
CA ASN A 32 -6.08 0.62 10.26
C ASN A 32 -5.37 1.94 9.92
N ARG A 33 -4.30 1.92 9.12
CA ARG A 33 -3.65 3.17 8.69
C ARG A 33 -4.46 3.79 7.56
N GLY A 34 -5.09 4.92 7.84
CA GLY A 34 -5.62 5.79 6.79
C GLY A 34 -4.52 6.66 6.17
N GLN A 35 -4.93 7.53 5.26
CA GLN A 35 -4.11 8.59 4.69
C GLN A 35 -4.89 9.90 4.72
N MET A 36 -4.20 11.04 4.82
CA MET A 36 -4.82 12.32 4.55
C MET A 36 -4.47 12.70 3.12
N LEU A 37 -5.47 12.99 2.30
CA LEU A 37 -5.21 13.46 0.94
C LEU A 37 -4.52 14.82 1.01
N GLU A 38 -3.35 14.93 0.38
CA GLU A 38 -2.60 16.20 0.32
C GLU A 38 -3.33 17.28 -0.49
N THR A 39 -4.16 16.86 -1.45
CA THR A 39 -4.97 17.80 -2.24
C THR A 39 -6.04 18.43 -1.36
N GLY A 40 -5.90 19.74 -1.09
CA GLY A 40 -6.80 20.49 -0.21
C GLY A 40 -6.49 20.36 1.27
N ARG A 41 -5.36 19.73 1.65
CA ARG A 41 -4.88 19.75 3.04
C ARG A 41 -4.39 21.15 3.39
N THR A 42 -4.92 21.72 4.47
CA THR A 42 -4.47 23.01 5.01
C THR A 42 -3.94 22.91 6.45
N PHE A 43 -3.85 21.71 7.02
CA PHE A 43 -3.11 21.45 8.26
C PHE A 43 -1.61 21.77 8.09
N PRO A 44 -0.94 22.44 9.05
CA PRO A 44 0.45 22.85 8.86
C PRO A 44 1.44 21.68 8.87
N GLU A 45 1.20 20.65 9.69
CA GLU A 45 2.06 19.47 9.79
C GLU A 45 1.41 18.23 9.15
N PRO A 46 2.22 17.26 8.67
CA PRO A 46 1.69 15.99 8.19
C PRO A 46 1.00 15.19 9.32
N PRO A 47 -0.02 14.39 8.99
CA PRO A 47 -0.74 13.58 9.98
C PRO A 47 0.15 12.48 10.58
N GLU A 48 0.04 12.27 11.89
CA GLU A 48 0.67 11.15 12.58
C GLU A 48 -0.39 10.11 13.00
N TRP A 49 -0.39 8.95 12.35
CA TRP A 49 -1.45 7.93 12.45
C TRP A 49 -1.35 6.99 13.66
N ARG A 50 -0.23 7.07 14.38
CA ARG A 50 0.07 6.25 15.57
C ARG A 50 0.62 7.11 16.70
N ALA A 51 0.06 8.29 16.87
CA ALA A 51 0.48 9.18 17.93
C ALA A 51 0.23 8.52 19.29
N ASN A 52 1.24 8.57 20.15
CA ASN A 52 1.19 7.98 21.48
C ASN A 52 1.68 9.03 22.49
N TRP A 53 0.77 9.89 22.94
CA TRP A 53 1.01 10.89 23.99
C TRP A 53 0.30 10.52 25.29
N GLY A 54 0.12 9.21 25.51
CA GLY A 54 -0.64 8.68 26.65
C GLY A 54 -2.14 8.56 26.36
N ASN A 55 -2.89 8.15 27.38
CA ASN A 55 -4.34 7.97 27.28
C ASN A 55 -5.07 9.24 27.71
N PHE A 56 -6.04 9.68 26.92
CA PHE A 56 -6.82 10.90 27.12
C PHE A 56 -8.25 10.56 27.57
N GLY A 57 -8.39 10.03 28.78
CA GLY A 57 -9.69 9.63 29.32
C GLY A 57 -10.33 8.51 28.49
N ALA A 58 -11.33 8.84 27.68
CA ALA A 58 -12.06 7.88 26.84
C ALA A 58 -11.35 7.51 25.52
N MET A 59 -10.22 8.15 25.20
CA MET A 59 -9.40 7.90 24.02
C MET A 59 -8.06 7.29 24.45
N ASN A 60 -7.73 6.12 23.92
CA ASN A 60 -6.50 5.40 24.23
C ASN A 60 -5.52 5.51 23.08
N ALA A 61 -4.23 5.61 23.37
CA ALA A 61 -3.23 5.53 22.32
C ALA A 61 -3.20 4.11 21.72
N PRO A 62 -2.94 3.96 20.41
CA PRO A 62 -2.59 5.00 19.44
C PRO A 62 -3.80 5.65 18.72
N TYR A 63 -3.70 6.95 18.42
CA TYR A 63 -4.71 7.75 17.70
C TYR A 63 -4.10 8.58 16.55
N ILE A 64 -4.95 9.20 15.74
CA ILE A 64 -4.55 10.14 14.66
C ILE A 64 -4.26 11.50 15.28
N ARG A 65 -3.09 12.08 14.99
CA ARG A 65 -2.71 13.44 15.39
C ARG A 65 -2.56 14.35 14.17
N LEU A 66 -3.25 15.49 14.22
CA LEU A 66 -3.18 16.58 13.24
C LEU A 66 -2.78 17.85 13.98
N SER A 67 -1.65 18.45 13.63
CA SER A 67 -1.06 19.54 14.42
C SER A 67 -0.46 20.65 13.58
N GLY A 68 -0.11 21.74 14.25
CA GLY A 68 0.80 22.73 13.73
C GLY A 68 0.51 24.13 14.23
N ILE A 69 1.07 25.10 13.52
CA ILE A 69 0.96 26.53 13.79
C ILE A 69 0.98 27.28 12.45
N LYS A 70 0.14 28.32 12.32
CA LYS A 70 0.20 29.28 11.20
C LYS A 70 0.44 30.68 11.73
N ASN A 71 1.00 31.55 10.89
CA ASN A 71 1.18 32.98 11.17
C ASN A 71 -0.07 33.82 10.88
N VAL A 72 -1.16 33.22 10.41
CA VAL A 72 -2.44 33.85 10.10
C VAL A 72 -3.58 33.01 10.68
N GLN A 73 -4.69 33.68 11.05
CA GLN A 73 -5.91 33.00 11.43
C GLN A 73 -6.54 32.35 10.19
N ASP A 74 -6.78 31.04 10.23
CA ASP A 74 -7.21 30.29 9.05
C ASP A 74 -7.91 28.97 9.44
N ASP A 75 -8.61 28.38 8.48
CA ASP A 75 -9.22 27.05 8.60
C ASP A 75 -8.20 25.96 8.24
N TRP A 76 -8.12 24.94 9.10
CA TRP A 76 -7.24 23.78 8.91
C TRP A 76 -8.11 22.58 8.59
N LYS A 77 -8.04 22.10 7.34
CA LYS A 77 -8.93 21.09 6.76
C LYS A 77 -8.12 19.99 6.12
N GLY A 78 -8.70 18.80 6.04
CA GLY A 78 -8.12 17.68 5.33
C GLY A 78 -9.16 16.59 5.09
N LEU A 79 -8.89 15.74 4.12
CA LEU A 79 -9.73 14.58 3.80
C LEU A 79 -9.01 13.32 4.26
N LEU A 80 -9.60 12.63 5.23
CA LEU A 80 -9.16 11.32 5.69
C LEU A 80 -9.71 10.24 4.76
N TRP A 81 -8.80 9.42 4.26
CA TRP A 81 -9.10 8.20 3.55
C TRP A 81 -8.77 7.01 4.46
N PHE A 82 -9.63 5.99 4.47
CA PHE A 82 -9.40 4.75 5.20
C PHE A 82 -9.49 3.57 4.24
N PRO A 83 -8.77 2.45 4.46
CA PRO A 83 -8.81 1.29 3.58
C PRO A 83 -10.20 0.68 3.38
N ALA A 84 -11.09 0.85 4.37
CA ALA A 84 -12.47 0.40 4.28
C ALA A 84 -13.36 1.30 3.40
N LEU A 85 -12.90 2.50 3.00
CA LEU A 85 -13.61 3.37 2.06
C LEU A 85 -13.23 3.03 0.60
N PRO A 86 -14.15 3.13 -0.37
CA PRO A 86 -15.47 3.73 -0.25
C PRO A 86 -16.55 2.81 0.34
N LEU A 87 -17.46 3.39 1.13
CA LEU A 87 -18.61 2.68 1.72
C LEU A 87 -19.93 3.31 1.30
N ARG A 88 -20.96 2.48 1.11
CA ARG A 88 -22.33 2.94 0.88
C ARG A 88 -23.10 2.99 2.20
N VAL A 89 -23.50 4.19 2.60
CA VAL A 89 -24.27 4.45 3.81
C VAL A 89 -25.64 5.01 3.43
N ASP A 90 -26.70 4.43 3.96
CA ASP A 90 -28.09 4.85 3.67
C ASP A 90 -28.70 5.64 4.84
N ALA A 91 -28.31 5.30 6.06
CA ALA A 91 -28.81 5.86 7.31
C ALA A 91 -27.81 5.56 8.44
N GLY A 92 -28.14 5.92 9.69
CA GLY A 92 -27.29 5.67 10.86
C GLY A 92 -26.47 6.89 11.26
N GLU A 93 -25.35 6.63 11.91
CA GLU A 93 -24.52 7.62 12.60
C GLU A 93 -23.05 7.40 12.26
N LEU A 94 -22.32 8.51 12.18
CA LEU A 94 -20.86 8.53 12.23
C LEU A 94 -20.44 8.72 13.68
N LEU A 95 -19.74 7.74 14.23
CA LEU A 95 -19.11 7.80 15.54
C LEU A 95 -17.65 8.21 15.39
N LEU A 96 -17.20 9.13 16.25
CA LEU A 96 -15.79 9.48 16.37
C LEU A 96 -15.46 10.04 17.75
N LYS A 97 -14.26 9.75 18.24
CA LYS A 97 -13.68 10.39 19.42
C LYS A 97 -12.75 11.51 18.97
N VAL A 98 -12.93 12.70 19.53
CA VAL A 98 -12.11 13.86 19.19
C VAL A 98 -11.63 14.60 20.43
N ARG A 99 -10.43 15.16 20.34
CA ARG A 99 -9.84 16.01 21.38
C ARG A 99 -9.01 17.09 20.72
N SER A 100 -9.05 18.32 21.23
CA SER A 100 -8.08 19.34 20.85
C SER A 100 -7.30 19.83 22.06
N THR A 101 -6.05 20.26 21.85
CA THR A 101 -5.24 20.89 22.89
C THR A 101 -5.71 22.31 23.25
N GLN A 102 -6.55 22.91 22.41
CA GLN A 102 -7.06 24.27 22.56
C GLN A 102 -8.57 24.28 22.33
N ASN A 103 -9.25 25.35 22.75
CA ASN A 103 -10.65 25.55 22.39
C ASN A 103 -10.72 25.79 20.88
N ALA A 104 -11.51 25.00 20.17
CA ALA A 104 -11.59 25.10 18.71
C ALA A 104 -12.96 24.69 18.19
N THR A 105 -13.38 25.28 17.08
CA THR A 105 -14.56 24.81 16.34
C THR A 105 -14.13 23.68 15.42
N PHE A 106 -14.56 22.46 15.73
CA PHE A 106 -14.33 21.27 14.91
C PHE A 106 -15.46 21.10 13.90
N GLY A 107 -15.10 20.73 12.67
CA GLY A 107 -16.07 20.35 11.65
C GLY A 107 -15.73 19.03 11.00
N VAL A 108 -16.76 18.25 10.69
CA VAL A 108 -16.66 16.95 10.01
C VAL A 108 -17.72 16.84 8.91
N TRP A 109 -17.34 16.23 7.79
CA TRP A 109 -18.21 16.03 6.64
C TRP A 109 -17.81 14.77 5.86
N LEU A 110 -18.67 14.34 4.94
CA LEU A 110 -18.45 13.18 4.09
C LEU A 110 -18.24 13.62 2.65
N LYS A 111 -17.27 13.03 1.98
CA LYS A 111 -16.99 13.30 0.58
C LYS A 111 -17.12 12.02 -0.23
N GLY A 112 -18.03 12.03 -1.19
CA GLY A 112 -18.15 11.01 -2.23
C GLY A 112 -17.32 11.35 -3.46
N LYS A 113 -17.44 10.52 -4.50
CA LYS A 113 -16.73 10.73 -5.78
C LYS A 113 -17.18 12.00 -6.51
N ALA A 114 -18.47 12.35 -6.40
CA ALA A 114 -19.07 13.47 -7.14
C ALA A 114 -19.87 14.45 -6.26
N SER A 115 -19.90 14.23 -4.95
CA SER A 115 -20.71 15.01 -4.00
C SER A 115 -20.01 15.18 -2.65
N GLU A 116 -20.40 16.22 -1.93
CA GLU A 116 -19.93 16.51 -0.58
C GLU A 116 -21.16 16.74 0.32
N SER A 117 -21.12 16.18 1.53
CA SER A 117 -22.18 16.38 2.51
C SER A 117 -22.10 17.78 3.11
N ARG A 118 -23.11 18.14 3.92
CA ARG A 118 -23.00 19.31 4.80
C ARG A 118 -21.94 19.04 5.87
N VAL A 119 -21.37 20.12 6.39
CA VAL A 119 -20.43 20.07 7.52
C VAL A 119 -21.22 20.11 8.82
N TYR A 120 -20.96 19.14 9.70
CA TYR A 120 -21.39 19.19 11.09
C TYR A 120 -20.34 19.91 11.92
N TYR A 121 -20.75 20.92 12.68
CA TYR A 121 -19.87 21.72 13.53
C TYR A 121 -20.14 21.45 15.01
N THR A 122 -19.07 21.36 15.80
CA THR A 122 -19.13 21.35 17.26
C THR A 122 -17.97 22.16 17.83
N ASN A 123 -18.14 22.70 19.03
CA ASN A 123 -17.07 23.40 19.74
C ASN A 123 -16.40 22.44 20.70
N LEU A 124 -15.11 22.16 20.48
CA LEU A 124 -14.29 21.34 21.36
C LEU A 124 -13.75 22.19 22.50
N ILE A 125 -13.85 21.64 23.72
CA ILE A 125 -13.19 22.19 24.90
C ILE A 125 -11.75 21.69 24.95
N ALA A 126 -10.82 22.61 25.20
CA ALA A 126 -9.40 22.31 25.34
C ALA A 126 -9.16 21.16 26.32
N GLU A 127 -8.33 20.20 25.90
CA GLU A 127 -7.90 19.07 26.71
C GLU A 127 -9.06 18.20 27.24
N LYS A 128 -10.20 18.19 26.56
CA LYS A 128 -11.32 17.30 26.81
C LYS A 128 -11.56 16.39 25.60
N THR A 129 -11.72 15.10 25.87
CA THR A 129 -12.11 14.12 24.86
C THR A 129 -13.63 14.09 24.76
N GLU A 130 -14.15 14.31 23.56
CA GLU A 130 -15.57 14.25 23.24
C GLU A 130 -15.85 13.03 22.37
N ILE A 131 -16.95 12.34 22.66
CA ILE A 131 -17.46 11.23 21.85
C ILE A 131 -18.62 11.83 21.05
N LEU A 132 -18.47 11.85 19.73
CA LEU A 132 -19.46 12.41 18.82
C LEU A 132 -20.22 11.27 18.14
N GLU A 133 -21.54 11.31 18.27
CA GLU A 133 -22.48 10.47 17.54
C GLU A 133 -23.25 11.39 16.58
N ILE A 134 -22.89 11.36 15.30
CA ILE A 134 -23.39 12.31 14.31
C ILE A 134 -24.37 11.60 13.38
N PRO A 135 -25.69 11.86 13.47
CA PRO A 135 -26.65 11.29 12.54
C PRO A 135 -26.32 11.70 11.10
N LEU A 136 -26.27 10.73 10.18
CA LEU A 136 -25.98 11.01 8.76
C LEU A 136 -27.00 11.97 8.14
N ALA A 137 -28.25 11.94 8.62
CA ALA A 137 -29.28 12.89 8.24
C ALA A 137 -28.89 14.36 8.53
N SER A 138 -28.15 14.62 9.61
CA SER A 138 -27.65 15.97 9.95
C SER A 138 -26.61 16.48 8.95
N LEU A 139 -25.88 15.56 8.31
CA LEU A 139 -24.94 15.84 7.22
C LEU A 139 -25.65 16.01 5.86
N GLY A 140 -26.99 15.93 5.82
CA GLY A 140 -27.77 16.03 4.59
C GLY A 140 -27.76 14.76 3.74
N VAL A 141 -27.37 13.62 4.32
CA VAL A 141 -27.48 12.31 3.68
C VAL A 141 -28.91 11.81 3.86
N ALA A 142 -29.73 11.94 2.81
CA ALA A 142 -31.16 11.56 2.79
C ALA A 142 -31.43 10.35 1.88
N GLY A 143 -30.48 9.41 1.83
CA GLY A 143 -30.50 8.23 0.96
C GLY A 143 -29.08 7.66 0.80
N THR A 144 -28.89 6.72 -0.14
CA THR A 144 -27.58 6.08 -0.36
C THR A 144 -26.50 7.10 -0.73
N PHE A 145 -25.49 7.21 0.11
CA PHE A 145 -24.31 8.04 -0.09
C PHE A 145 -23.06 7.16 -0.13
N GLU A 146 -22.29 7.25 -1.21
CA GLU A 146 -21.00 6.56 -1.33
C GLU A 146 -19.92 7.45 -0.71
N VAL A 147 -19.55 7.17 0.53
CA VAL A 147 -18.48 7.86 1.25
C VAL A 147 -17.15 7.38 0.71
N ALA A 148 -16.40 8.25 0.04
CA ALA A 148 -15.04 7.98 -0.42
C ALA A 148 -13.97 8.50 0.56
N ASN A 149 -14.26 9.60 1.26
CA ASN A 149 -13.39 10.20 2.28
C ASN A 149 -14.22 10.84 3.40
N ILE A 150 -13.61 10.99 4.57
CA ILE A 150 -14.16 11.75 5.70
C ILE A 150 -13.36 13.05 5.82
N GLY A 151 -14.02 14.18 5.61
CA GLY A 151 -13.42 15.48 5.83
C GLY A 151 -13.43 15.85 7.31
N VAL A 152 -12.29 16.37 7.78
CA VAL A 152 -12.12 16.86 9.15
C VAL A 152 -11.44 18.22 9.12
N GLY A 153 -11.77 19.08 10.07
CA GLY A 153 -11.09 20.36 10.19
C GLY A 153 -11.31 21.11 11.50
N LEU A 154 -10.39 22.02 11.77
CA LEU A 154 -10.50 23.07 12.77
C LEU A 154 -10.77 24.39 12.06
N PHE A 155 -11.75 25.14 12.53
CA PHE A 155 -12.22 26.37 11.88
C PHE A 155 -11.84 27.58 12.71
N ASN A 156 -11.43 28.66 12.04
CA ASN A 156 -10.99 29.91 12.65
C ASN A 156 -9.87 29.74 13.69
N VAL A 157 -8.85 28.93 13.39
CA VAL A 157 -7.74 28.70 14.32
C VAL A 157 -6.91 29.97 14.47
N PRO A 158 -6.69 30.50 15.69
CA PRO A 158 -5.90 31.71 15.90
C PRO A 158 -4.47 31.62 15.36
N GLN A 159 -3.94 32.76 14.90
CA GLN A 159 -2.54 32.87 14.50
C GLN A 159 -1.59 32.64 15.69
N TYR A 160 -0.41 32.09 15.40
CA TYR A 160 0.67 31.79 16.36
C TYR A 160 0.29 30.84 17.50
N GLN A 161 -0.83 30.14 17.40
CA GLN A 161 -1.23 29.12 18.36
C GLN A 161 -0.86 27.73 17.84
N TYR A 162 -0.04 27.00 18.59
CA TYR A 162 0.20 25.60 18.29
C TYR A 162 -1.00 24.77 18.74
N THR A 163 -1.78 24.28 17.78
CA THR A 163 -3.00 23.53 18.05
C THR A 163 -2.86 22.11 17.53
N THR A 164 -3.29 21.16 18.33
CA THR A 164 -3.32 19.74 17.96
C THR A 164 -4.74 19.23 18.07
N LEU A 165 -5.17 18.45 17.07
CA LEU A 165 -6.41 17.70 17.02
C LEU A 165 -6.07 16.20 17.03
N PHE A 166 -6.71 15.46 17.92
CA PHE A 166 -6.63 14.02 18.02
C PHE A 166 -7.96 13.40 17.62
N ILE A 167 -7.92 12.31 16.84
CA ILE A 167 -9.10 11.59 16.34
C ILE A 167 -8.88 10.09 16.52
N ASP A 168 -9.90 9.38 17.02
CA ASP A 168 -9.91 7.93 17.21
C ASP A 168 -11.34 7.35 17.07
N ASP A 169 -11.46 6.02 17.01
CA ASP A 169 -12.72 5.26 16.93
C ASP A 169 -13.71 5.83 15.89
N VAL A 170 -13.22 5.97 14.66
CA VAL A 170 -14.04 6.41 13.52
C VAL A 170 -14.83 5.22 13.00
N GLU A 171 -16.16 5.26 13.11
CA GLU A 171 -17.06 4.15 12.78
C GLU A 171 -18.38 4.65 12.16
N PHE A 172 -18.94 3.87 11.24
CA PHE A 172 -20.34 4.03 10.81
C PHE A 172 -21.21 2.97 11.44
N SER A 173 -22.37 3.32 11.98
CA SER A 173 -23.29 2.34 12.57
C SER A 173 -24.13 1.56 11.54
N CYS A 174 -24.22 2.04 10.28
CA CYS A 174 -25.00 1.37 9.22
C CYS A 174 -24.36 1.45 7.83
N VAL A 175 -24.00 0.29 7.26
CA VAL A 175 -23.39 0.22 5.92
C VAL A 175 -23.99 -0.94 5.11
N LYS A 176 -24.26 -0.74 3.81
CA LYS A 176 -24.66 -1.81 2.88
C LYS A 176 -23.47 -2.29 2.05
N ASN A 177 -23.29 -3.61 1.96
CA ASN A 177 -22.29 -4.23 1.09
C ASN A 177 -22.73 -4.13 -0.38
N GLY A 178 -22.18 -3.18 -1.12
CA GLY A 178 -22.41 -3.04 -2.56
C GLY A 178 -21.33 -3.74 -3.39
N VAL A 179 -21.66 -4.88 -4.00
CA VAL A 179 -20.88 -5.47 -5.10
C VAL A 179 -21.51 -5.08 -6.45
N SER A 180 -20.66 -4.46 -7.27
CA SER A 180 -20.64 -4.22 -8.72
C SER A 180 -21.84 -4.52 -9.63
N ALA A 181 -22.24 -3.53 -10.43
CA ALA A 181 -22.85 -3.72 -11.75
C ALA A 181 -21.73 -3.88 -12.80
N GLY A 182 -21.68 -4.90 -13.67
CA GLY A 182 -22.58 -6.03 -13.83
C GLY A 182 -22.06 -7.08 -14.84
N SER A 183 -22.87 -8.14 -14.97
CA SER A 183 -22.87 -9.24 -15.97
C SER A 183 -21.64 -10.18 -15.95
N SER A 184 -21.72 -11.49 -15.77
CA SER A 184 -22.80 -12.48 -15.95
C SER A 184 -22.45 -13.81 -15.27
N SER A 185 -23.46 -14.42 -14.62
CA SER A 185 -23.64 -15.85 -14.31
C SER A 185 -22.46 -16.66 -13.76
N SER A 186 -22.51 -17.01 -12.47
CA SER A 186 -22.83 -18.38 -12.05
C SER A 186 -22.93 -18.45 -10.53
N SER A 187 -23.92 -19.23 -10.08
CA SER A 187 -24.22 -19.53 -8.69
C SER A 187 -22.99 -20.05 -7.94
N VAL A 188 -22.62 -19.40 -6.85
CA VAL A 188 -21.79 -20.03 -5.82
C VAL A 188 -22.45 -19.80 -4.47
N THR A 189 -22.93 -20.92 -3.93
CA THR A 189 -23.39 -21.12 -2.57
C THR A 189 -22.42 -20.52 -1.55
N ALA A 190 -22.97 -19.76 -0.62
CA ALA A 190 -22.27 -19.30 0.57
C ALA A 190 -21.74 -20.50 1.36
N THR A 191 -20.42 -20.63 1.41
CA THR A 191 -19.72 -21.33 2.49
C THR A 191 -18.94 -20.28 3.26
N ASP A 192 -19.36 -20.07 4.51
CA ASP A 192 -18.61 -19.37 5.53
C ASP A 192 -17.19 -19.95 5.62
N SER A 193 -16.23 -19.21 5.06
CA SER A 193 -14.82 -19.28 5.37
C SER A 193 -14.31 -17.84 5.44
N PRO A 194 -13.43 -17.49 6.38
CA PRO A 194 -12.90 -16.13 6.51
C PRO A 194 -12.24 -15.76 5.18
N GLY A 195 -12.82 -14.78 4.48
CA GLY A 195 -12.54 -14.54 3.07
C GLY A 195 -11.05 -14.32 2.80
N ASP A 196 -10.46 -15.25 2.05
CA ASP A 196 -9.22 -15.04 1.31
C ASP A 196 -9.36 -13.72 0.54
N LEU A 197 -8.54 -12.72 0.86
CA LEU A 197 -8.34 -11.57 -0.01
C LEU A 197 -7.81 -12.10 -1.35
N GLU A 198 -8.70 -12.26 -2.33
CA GLU A 198 -8.33 -12.75 -3.65
C GLU A 198 -7.42 -11.72 -4.32
N TYR A 199 -6.15 -12.09 -4.48
CA TYR A 199 -5.14 -11.22 -5.12
C TYR A 199 -5.46 -11.09 -6.61
N GLU A 200 -5.83 -9.88 -7.05
CA GLU A 200 -6.05 -9.59 -8.46
C GLU A 200 -4.71 -9.36 -9.18
N TYR A 201 -4.41 -10.19 -10.19
CA TYR A 201 -3.19 -10.05 -10.99
C TYR A 201 -3.29 -8.91 -11.99
N SER A 202 -2.18 -8.21 -12.17
CA SER A 202 -2.10 -7.15 -13.16
C SER A 202 -2.01 -7.72 -14.57
N ASN A 203 -2.87 -7.24 -15.47
CA ASN A 203 -2.70 -7.50 -16.90
C ASN A 203 -1.72 -6.47 -17.50
N VAL A 204 -0.42 -6.68 -17.27
CA VAL A 204 0.65 -5.81 -17.80
C VAL A 204 1.78 -6.62 -18.39
N ASP A 205 2.38 -6.06 -19.44
CA ASP A 205 3.64 -6.55 -19.98
C ASP A 205 4.79 -6.24 -19.01
N ALA A 206 5.43 -7.28 -18.49
CA ALA A 206 6.56 -7.17 -17.57
C ALA A 206 7.77 -6.43 -18.14
N TRP A 207 7.87 -6.25 -19.47
CA TRP A 207 8.93 -5.47 -20.13
C TRP A 207 8.54 -4.01 -20.40
N SER A 208 7.29 -3.62 -20.15
CA SER A 208 6.86 -2.23 -20.31
C SER A 208 7.55 -1.33 -19.29
N SER A 209 8.10 -0.21 -19.75
CA SER A 209 8.70 0.82 -18.91
C SER A 209 7.68 1.77 -18.29
N GLN A 210 6.47 1.84 -18.84
CA GLN A 210 5.38 2.63 -18.29
C GLN A 210 4.31 1.71 -17.73
N ARG A 211 3.98 1.90 -16.45
CA ARG A 211 2.94 1.16 -15.74
C ARG A 211 2.11 2.14 -14.95
N ASN A 212 0.80 1.94 -15.00
CA ASN A 212 -0.11 2.72 -14.19
C ASN A 212 0.07 2.33 -12.71
N ALA A 213 0.08 3.32 -11.83
CA ALA A 213 -0.05 3.08 -10.40
C ALA A 213 -1.37 2.34 -10.13
N ARG A 214 -1.34 1.37 -9.22
CA ARG A 214 -2.51 0.54 -8.86
C ARG A 214 -3.13 1.04 -7.58
N LEU A 215 -2.32 1.16 -6.53
CA LEU A 215 -2.76 1.57 -5.20
C LEU A 215 -2.21 2.95 -4.82
N LEU A 216 -1.07 3.36 -5.38
CA LEU A 216 -0.49 4.64 -5.02
C LEU A 216 -1.29 5.81 -5.64
N PRO A 217 -1.62 6.86 -4.86
CA PRO A 217 -2.42 7.99 -5.32
C PRO A 217 -1.67 8.88 -6.33
N THR A 218 -0.34 8.80 -6.34
CA THR A 218 0.54 9.53 -7.26
C THR A 218 1.66 8.63 -7.72
N VAL A 219 2.05 8.78 -8.99
CA VAL A 219 3.22 8.09 -9.54
C VAL A 219 4.48 8.62 -8.85
N GLU A 220 5.25 7.71 -8.28
CA GLU A 220 6.55 8.00 -7.70
C GLU A 220 7.49 8.58 -8.75
N THR A 221 8.20 9.64 -8.37
CA THR A 221 9.25 10.19 -9.22
C THR A 221 10.35 9.16 -9.41
N GLU A 222 10.96 9.13 -10.57
CA GLU A 222 12.16 8.33 -10.79
C GLU A 222 13.30 8.77 -9.85
N PHE A 223 14.28 7.89 -9.68
CA PHE A 223 15.50 8.25 -8.97
C PHE A 223 16.23 9.40 -9.66
N SER A 224 16.80 10.31 -8.86
CA SER A 224 17.66 11.37 -9.36
C SER A 224 18.84 10.77 -10.14
N ALA A 225 19.06 11.27 -11.35
CA ALA A 225 20.17 10.82 -12.19
C ALA A 225 21.51 11.24 -11.56
N ALA A 226 22.49 10.33 -11.56
CA ALA A 226 23.83 10.57 -11.03
C ALA A 226 24.69 11.43 -11.96
N TYR A 227 24.39 11.42 -13.26
CA TYR A 227 25.16 12.13 -14.28
C TYR A 227 24.44 13.38 -14.76
N SER A 228 25.19 14.44 -15.01
CA SER A 228 24.69 15.59 -15.76
C SER A 228 24.37 15.18 -17.21
N PRO A 229 23.47 15.88 -17.92
CA PRO A 229 23.16 15.57 -19.31
C PRO A 229 24.38 15.53 -20.23
N GLN A 230 25.37 16.41 -20.01
CA GLN A 230 26.61 16.47 -20.79
C GLN A 230 27.47 15.23 -20.58
N LEU A 231 27.70 14.85 -19.31
CA LEU A 231 28.50 13.68 -18.98
C LEU A 231 27.80 12.40 -19.46
N ARG A 232 26.47 12.32 -19.33
CA ARG A 232 25.67 11.21 -19.82
C ARG A 232 25.84 11.00 -21.33
N ASN A 233 25.75 12.08 -22.11
CA ASN A 233 25.93 12.01 -23.56
C ASN A 233 27.34 11.55 -23.97
N ALA A 234 28.37 11.98 -23.23
CA ALA A 234 29.73 11.47 -23.43
C ALA A 234 29.82 9.96 -23.12
N LEU A 235 29.20 9.50 -22.02
CA LEU A 235 29.25 8.08 -21.63
C LEU A 235 28.48 7.17 -22.58
N ILE A 236 27.36 7.63 -23.17
CA ILE A 236 26.62 6.90 -24.21
C ILE A 236 27.54 6.55 -25.40
N SER A 237 28.51 7.42 -25.74
CA SER A 237 29.46 7.13 -26.82
C SER A 237 30.47 6.01 -26.48
N SER A 238 30.64 5.69 -25.20
CA SER A 238 31.63 4.72 -24.70
C SER A 238 31.06 3.33 -24.42
N THR A 239 29.73 3.19 -24.39
CA THR A 239 29.07 1.92 -24.07
C THR A 239 27.72 1.79 -24.74
N ASN A 240 27.36 0.57 -25.14
CA ASN A 240 26.03 0.29 -25.66
C ASN A 240 25.00 0.06 -24.54
N GLY A 241 25.43 -0.14 -23.29
CA GLY A 241 24.56 -0.38 -22.15
C GLY A 241 23.64 0.79 -21.80
N ASP A 242 22.48 0.49 -21.22
CA ASP A 242 21.54 1.52 -20.75
C ASP A 242 21.90 2.10 -19.37
N PHE A 243 22.72 1.38 -18.62
CA PHE A 243 23.18 1.76 -17.28
C PHE A 243 24.69 1.57 -17.20
N LEU A 244 25.39 2.56 -16.66
CA LEU A 244 26.84 2.50 -16.44
C LEU A 244 27.16 2.87 -15.00
N VAL A 245 27.49 1.87 -14.17
CA VAL A 245 27.79 2.04 -12.74
C VAL A 245 29.29 2.07 -12.48
N SER A 246 29.67 2.60 -11.32
CA SER A 246 31.04 2.49 -10.83
C SER A 246 31.37 1.07 -10.36
N GLU A 247 32.65 0.71 -10.34
CA GLU A 247 33.12 -0.56 -9.77
C GLU A 247 32.71 -0.74 -8.30
N LEU A 248 32.74 0.34 -7.51
CA LEU A 248 32.29 0.32 -6.11
C LEU A 248 30.80 -0.03 -5.99
N GLU A 249 29.94 0.54 -6.85
CA GLU A 249 28.52 0.21 -6.87
C GLU A 249 28.28 -1.23 -7.34
N HIS A 250 29.03 -1.71 -8.33
CA HIS A 250 29.01 -3.10 -8.76
C HIS A 250 29.34 -4.06 -7.60
N MET A 251 30.44 -3.82 -6.89
CA MET A 251 30.84 -4.65 -5.75
C MET A 251 29.79 -4.64 -4.64
N LYS A 252 29.15 -3.50 -4.37
CA LYS A 252 28.03 -3.43 -3.40
C LYS A 252 26.85 -4.31 -3.82
N ILE A 253 26.47 -4.28 -5.11
CA ILE A 253 25.37 -5.11 -5.63
C ILE A 253 25.71 -6.59 -5.50
N VAL A 254 26.89 -7.00 -5.96
CA VAL A 254 27.33 -8.42 -5.91
C VAL A 254 27.38 -8.94 -4.48
N ASN A 255 27.96 -8.17 -3.55
CA ASN A 255 28.09 -8.58 -2.15
C ASN A 255 26.73 -8.74 -1.45
N THR A 256 25.73 -7.94 -1.81
CA THR A 256 24.40 -8.04 -1.21
C THR A 256 23.56 -9.16 -1.80
N VAL A 257 23.68 -9.44 -3.10
CA VAL A 257 22.99 -10.57 -3.76
C VAL A 257 23.51 -11.91 -3.23
N HIS A 258 24.81 -12.02 -2.99
CA HIS A 258 25.45 -13.25 -2.49
C HIS A 258 25.60 -13.33 -0.97
N ALA A 259 25.02 -12.39 -0.22
CA ALA A 259 25.10 -12.39 1.23
C ALA A 259 24.45 -13.67 1.81
N ALA A 260 25.24 -14.44 2.57
CA ALA A 260 24.77 -15.66 3.21
C ALA A 260 23.79 -15.38 4.35
N GLU A 261 23.95 -14.25 5.05
CA GLU A 261 23.11 -13.81 6.16
C GLU A 261 22.86 -12.31 6.11
N MET A 262 21.67 -11.89 6.52
CA MET A 262 21.30 -10.48 6.70
C MET A 262 20.13 -10.37 7.67
N SER A 263 19.98 -9.19 8.29
CA SER A 263 18.78 -8.92 9.09
C SER A 263 17.54 -8.81 8.19
N PRO A 264 16.33 -9.12 8.70
CA PRO A 264 15.10 -8.97 7.93
C PRO A 264 14.90 -7.55 7.39
N GLN A 265 15.28 -6.53 8.17
CA GLN A 265 15.22 -5.14 7.74
C GLN A 265 16.18 -4.85 6.60
N LYS A 266 17.39 -5.41 6.62
CA LYS A 266 18.33 -5.24 5.50
C LYS A 266 17.86 -5.99 4.27
N SER A 267 17.32 -7.20 4.44
CA SER A 267 16.75 -8.01 3.34
C SER A 267 15.64 -7.27 2.60
N ARG A 268 14.74 -6.63 3.36
CA ARG A 268 13.68 -5.78 2.83
C ARG A 268 14.20 -4.66 1.92
N THR A 269 15.32 -4.02 2.25
CA THR A 269 15.82 -2.86 1.47
C THR A 269 16.79 -3.24 0.36
N THR A 270 17.41 -4.43 0.40
CA THR A 270 18.47 -4.83 -0.55
C THR A 270 18.04 -4.71 -2.01
N TRP A 271 16.84 -5.18 -2.37
CA TRP A 271 16.36 -5.10 -3.75
C TRP A 271 16.23 -3.65 -4.22
N TYR A 272 15.66 -2.79 -3.38
CA TYR A 272 15.53 -1.35 -3.65
C TYR A 272 16.90 -0.67 -3.74
N ASP A 273 17.81 -0.94 -2.81
CA ASP A 273 19.16 -0.36 -2.76
C ASP A 273 19.98 -0.74 -4.01
N ASN A 274 19.85 -1.99 -4.46
CA ASN A 274 20.54 -2.49 -5.65
C ASN A 274 20.01 -1.83 -6.91
N LEU A 275 18.69 -1.75 -7.07
CA LEU A 275 18.09 -1.07 -8.22
C LEU A 275 18.30 0.44 -8.19
N TYR A 276 18.30 1.07 -7.02
CA TYR A 276 18.70 2.48 -6.89
C TYR A 276 20.11 2.69 -7.45
N SER A 277 21.05 1.82 -7.09
CA SER A 277 22.45 1.90 -7.53
C SER A 277 22.60 1.73 -9.05
N VAL A 278 21.75 0.92 -9.69
CA VAL A 278 21.74 0.77 -11.16
C VAL A 278 21.02 1.93 -11.85
N VAL A 279 19.78 2.24 -11.45
CA VAL A 279 18.87 3.14 -12.18
C VAL A 279 19.22 4.61 -12.04
N ARG A 280 19.84 5.01 -10.92
CA ARG A 280 20.39 6.37 -10.81
C ARG A 280 21.51 6.62 -11.83
N ASN A 281 22.20 5.56 -12.26
CA ASN A 281 23.30 5.59 -13.23
C ASN A 281 22.84 5.29 -14.67
N ARG A 282 21.56 5.56 -14.97
CA ARG A 282 21.00 5.41 -16.31
C ARG A 282 21.62 6.38 -17.31
N LEU A 283 21.89 5.86 -18.49
CA LEU A 283 22.33 6.61 -19.65
C LEU A 283 21.17 7.02 -20.56
N ARG A 284 20.07 6.25 -20.53
CA ARG A 284 18.85 6.51 -21.31
C ARG A 284 17.65 6.57 -20.36
N GLU A 285 16.69 7.45 -20.66
CA GLU A 285 15.46 7.61 -19.86
C GLU A 285 14.41 6.56 -20.24
N ASN A 286 13.48 6.25 -19.33
CA ASN A 286 12.32 5.39 -19.58
C ASN A 286 12.63 3.99 -20.15
N VAL A 287 13.79 3.42 -19.78
CA VAL A 287 14.24 2.11 -20.30
C VAL A 287 13.52 0.94 -19.61
N ILE A 288 13.13 1.12 -18.36
CA ILE A 288 12.51 0.10 -17.49
C ILE A 288 11.45 0.76 -16.61
N ALA A 289 10.58 -0.06 -16.00
CA ALA A 289 9.59 0.43 -15.04
C ALA A 289 10.28 0.99 -13.79
N ASN A 290 9.74 2.10 -13.24
CA ASN A 290 10.29 2.78 -12.08
C ASN A 290 10.34 1.84 -10.85
N PRO A 291 11.52 1.37 -10.41
CA PRO A 291 11.60 0.43 -9.30
C PRO A 291 11.11 1.00 -7.97
N LYS A 292 11.18 2.33 -7.82
CA LYS A 292 10.68 3.03 -6.62
C LYS A 292 9.16 2.85 -6.51
N GLN A 293 8.44 3.09 -7.61
CA GLN A 293 6.99 2.85 -7.70
C GLN A 293 6.67 1.40 -7.36
N LEU A 294 7.33 0.44 -8.02
CA LEU A 294 7.03 -0.98 -7.85
C LEU A 294 7.24 -1.46 -6.41
N TYR A 295 8.30 -0.98 -5.76
CA TYR A 295 8.59 -1.32 -4.38
C TYR A 295 7.49 -0.87 -3.42
N PHE A 296 7.03 0.38 -3.54
CA PHE A 296 6.01 0.93 -2.67
C PHE A 296 4.61 0.40 -2.99
N GLU A 297 4.30 0.08 -4.25
CA GLU A 297 3.09 -0.65 -4.62
C GLU A 297 3.07 -2.05 -3.98
N ALA A 298 4.18 -2.77 -4.04
CA ALA A 298 4.29 -4.10 -3.41
C ALA A 298 4.14 -4.02 -1.89
N GLU A 299 4.69 -2.98 -1.26
CA GLU A 299 4.51 -2.72 0.17
C GLU A 299 3.06 -2.40 0.51
N ALA A 300 2.38 -1.59 -0.29
CA ALA A 300 0.96 -1.25 -0.10
C ALA A 300 0.06 -2.49 -0.21
N ILE A 301 0.34 -3.38 -1.18
CA ILE A 301 -0.36 -4.67 -1.30
C ILE A 301 -0.12 -5.54 -0.06
N ALA A 302 1.13 -5.69 0.36
CA ALA A 302 1.47 -6.48 1.53
C ALA A 302 0.80 -5.91 2.79
N ALA A 303 0.79 -4.60 2.97
CA ALA A 303 0.11 -3.97 4.10
C ALA A 303 -1.42 -4.16 4.06
N ARG A 304 -2.05 -4.12 2.87
CA ARG A 304 -3.49 -4.34 2.69
C ARG A 304 -3.93 -5.75 3.06
N SER A 305 -3.05 -6.74 2.91
CA SER A 305 -3.30 -8.13 3.29
C SER A 305 -2.81 -8.47 4.70
N ASP A 306 -2.53 -7.46 5.54
CA ASP A 306 -1.90 -7.63 6.85
C ASP A 306 -0.62 -8.47 6.82
N TYR A 307 0.17 -8.32 5.76
CA TYR A 307 1.43 -9.01 5.49
C TYR A 307 1.28 -10.54 5.32
N THR A 308 0.07 -11.01 4.98
CA THR A 308 -0.18 -12.41 4.64
C THR A 308 -0.03 -12.69 3.15
N VAL A 309 -0.27 -11.70 2.27
CA VAL A 309 -0.08 -11.81 0.81
C VAL A 309 1.03 -10.86 0.37
N ILE A 310 2.14 -11.40 -0.12
CA ILE A 310 3.36 -10.64 -0.41
C ILE A 310 3.74 -10.81 -1.88
N PRO A 311 3.83 -9.72 -2.65
CA PRO A 311 4.40 -9.77 -3.99
C PRO A 311 5.89 -10.00 -3.97
N LEU A 312 6.35 -10.94 -4.80
CA LEU A 312 7.78 -11.13 -5.06
C LEU A 312 8.26 -10.08 -6.06
N LEU A 313 9.19 -9.24 -5.63
CA LEU A 313 9.88 -8.29 -6.50
C LEU A 313 11.00 -9.02 -7.25
N VAL A 314 11.08 -8.84 -8.57
CA VAL A 314 12.11 -9.50 -9.38
C VAL A 314 12.74 -8.48 -10.31
N ALA A 315 14.07 -8.46 -10.37
CA ALA A 315 14.81 -7.66 -11.33
C ALA A 315 15.71 -8.53 -12.18
N ASP A 316 15.67 -8.27 -13.48
CA ASP A 316 16.34 -9.04 -14.51
C ASP A 316 16.84 -8.09 -15.61
N LEU A 317 18.05 -7.58 -15.41
CA LEU A 317 18.58 -6.39 -16.07
C LEU A 317 20.04 -6.53 -16.48
N ASP A 318 20.38 -6.01 -17.65
CA ASP A 318 21.76 -5.84 -18.08
C ASP A 318 22.27 -4.43 -17.72
N TYR A 319 23.47 -4.35 -17.15
CA TYR A 319 24.16 -3.10 -16.89
C TYR A 319 25.65 -3.23 -17.18
N VAL A 320 26.35 -2.11 -17.26
CA VAL A 320 27.80 -2.06 -17.48
C VAL A 320 28.44 -1.46 -16.25
N TYR A 321 29.59 -1.97 -15.83
CA TYR A 321 30.43 -1.28 -14.86
C TYR A 321 31.79 -0.94 -15.47
N ARG A 322 32.36 0.17 -15.00
CA ARG A 322 33.68 0.63 -15.42
C ARG A 322 34.73 0.12 -14.44
N ALA A 323 35.54 -0.84 -14.89
CA ALA A 323 36.65 -1.41 -14.13
C ALA A 323 37.97 -0.76 -14.51
N CYS A 324 38.95 -0.77 -13.60
CA CYS A 324 40.33 -0.46 -13.96
C CYS A 324 40.91 -1.55 -14.87
N ALA A 325 41.57 -1.14 -15.96
CA ALA A 325 42.21 -2.05 -16.91
C ALA A 325 43.71 -2.26 -16.61
N ASP A 326 44.30 -1.43 -15.75
CA ASP A 326 45.69 -1.47 -15.30
C ASP A 326 45.79 -1.29 -13.78
N ALA A 327 46.98 -1.56 -13.23
CA ALA A 327 47.23 -1.51 -11.79
C ALA A 327 47.09 -0.10 -11.19
N ASP A 328 47.33 0.93 -12.01
CA ASP A 328 47.27 2.35 -11.61
C ASP A 328 45.92 3.01 -11.92
N CYS A 329 44.93 2.26 -12.45
CA CYS A 329 43.63 2.77 -12.92
C CYS A 329 43.73 3.93 -13.93
N SER A 330 44.81 4.01 -14.71
CA SER A 330 45.02 5.03 -15.74
C SER A 330 44.19 4.78 -16.99
N THR A 331 43.82 3.51 -17.22
CA THR A 331 42.92 3.08 -18.28
C THR A 331 41.73 2.33 -17.70
N SER A 332 40.55 2.53 -18.29
CA SER A 332 39.31 1.89 -17.83
C SER A 332 38.70 0.99 -18.90
N LYS A 333 38.14 -0.14 -18.49
CA LYS A 333 37.40 -1.05 -19.35
C LYS A 333 35.94 -1.15 -18.91
N ASN A 334 35.05 -1.13 -19.88
CA ASN A 334 33.62 -1.37 -19.66
C ASN A 334 33.36 -2.89 -19.68
N VAL A 335 32.71 -3.40 -18.64
CA VAL A 335 32.39 -4.81 -18.47
C VAL A 335 30.88 -4.99 -18.34
N ASN A 336 30.30 -5.85 -19.17
CA ASN A 336 28.88 -6.15 -19.17
C ASN A 336 28.54 -7.13 -18.04
N VAL A 337 27.48 -6.83 -17.29
CA VAL A 337 26.99 -7.63 -16.19
C VAL A 337 25.49 -7.78 -16.31
N HIS A 338 25.00 -8.92 -15.85
CA HIS A 338 23.59 -9.23 -15.77
C HIS A 338 23.19 -9.39 -14.30
N LEU A 339 22.23 -8.58 -13.88
CA LEU A 339 21.64 -8.62 -12.55
C LEU A 339 20.36 -9.44 -12.60
N LEU A 340 20.34 -10.53 -11.84
CA LEU A 340 19.13 -11.30 -11.54
C LEU A 340 18.97 -11.34 -10.02
N THR A 341 17.97 -10.64 -9.49
CA THR A 341 17.76 -10.51 -8.04
C THR A 341 16.28 -10.48 -7.68
N ALA A 342 15.96 -11.05 -6.52
CA ALA A 342 14.63 -11.05 -5.93
C ALA A 342 14.60 -10.18 -4.66
N GLY A 343 13.40 -9.75 -4.26
CA GLY A 343 13.18 -8.96 -3.05
C GLY A 343 11.80 -9.14 -2.48
N LEU A 344 11.66 -8.81 -1.19
CA LEU A 344 10.37 -8.71 -0.51
C LEU A 344 10.17 -7.26 -0.05
N PRO A 345 8.96 -6.70 -0.18
CA PRO A 345 8.67 -5.33 0.24
C PRO A 345 8.52 -5.18 1.76
N THR A 346 8.60 -6.28 2.53
CA THR A 346 8.43 -6.31 3.98
C THR A 346 9.58 -7.03 4.67
N SER A 347 9.83 -6.66 5.93
CA SER A 347 10.80 -7.31 6.82
C SER A 347 10.14 -8.30 7.79
N PHE A 348 8.80 -8.38 7.80
CA PHE A 348 8.07 -9.31 8.65
C PHE A 348 6.81 -9.85 7.97
N VAL A 349 6.32 -10.98 8.49
CA VAL A 349 5.04 -11.61 8.13
C VAL A 349 4.24 -11.87 9.40
N ARG A 350 2.90 -11.85 9.31
CA ARG A 350 2.02 -12.15 10.44
C ARG A 350 1.47 -13.56 10.32
N GLY A 351 1.67 -14.36 11.36
CA GLY A 351 1.24 -15.74 11.40
C GLY A 351 2.24 -16.71 10.77
N SER A 352 1.94 -18.01 10.89
CA SER A 352 2.81 -19.10 10.42
C SER A 352 2.77 -19.33 8.92
N LYS A 353 1.87 -18.65 8.18
CA LYS A 353 1.66 -18.84 6.75
C LYS A 353 1.69 -17.51 6.02
N MET A 354 2.34 -17.49 4.86
CA MET A 354 2.28 -16.38 3.91
C MET A 354 2.02 -16.89 2.50
N ILE A 355 1.28 -16.12 1.71
CA ILE A 355 1.06 -16.33 0.29
C ILE A 355 2.02 -15.41 -0.46
N LEU A 356 2.99 -16.01 -1.16
CA LEU A 356 3.86 -15.29 -2.06
C LEU A 356 3.23 -15.27 -3.46
N VAL A 357 3.09 -14.09 -4.06
CA VAL A 357 2.51 -13.93 -5.41
C VAL A 357 3.54 -13.45 -6.41
N LEU A 358 3.50 -14.00 -7.62
CA LEU A 358 4.36 -13.59 -8.73
C LEU A 358 3.54 -12.90 -9.82
N ASP A 359 3.42 -11.59 -9.69
CA ASP A 359 2.71 -10.74 -10.65
C ASP A 359 3.71 -10.08 -11.62
N PRO A 360 3.49 -10.18 -12.96
CA PRO A 360 4.25 -9.46 -13.99
C PRO A 360 4.53 -7.98 -13.68
N TYR A 361 3.62 -7.33 -12.97
CA TYR A 361 3.76 -5.94 -12.55
C TYR A 361 4.97 -5.67 -11.66
N PHE A 362 5.51 -6.66 -10.96
CA PHE A 362 6.65 -6.50 -10.05
C PHE A 362 7.99 -6.93 -10.65
N PHE A 363 8.03 -7.17 -11.96
CA PHE A 363 9.27 -7.42 -12.69
C PHE A 363 9.90 -6.12 -13.19
N VAL A 364 11.20 -5.95 -12.96
CA VAL A 364 12.00 -4.90 -13.60
C VAL A 364 12.87 -5.57 -14.65
N THR A 365 12.43 -5.54 -15.91
CA THR A 365 13.16 -6.15 -17.02
C THR A 365 12.90 -5.44 -18.34
N LYS A 366 13.79 -5.65 -19.31
CA LYS A 366 13.58 -5.27 -20.71
C LYS A 366 13.23 -6.46 -21.60
N GLN A 367 13.32 -7.66 -21.07
CA GLN A 367 13.24 -8.89 -21.85
C GLN A 367 11.82 -9.47 -21.76
N ARG A 368 11.36 -10.07 -22.85
CA ARG A 368 10.01 -10.66 -22.93
C ARG A 368 9.90 -11.97 -22.18
N ASP A 369 10.96 -12.77 -22.22
CA ASP A 369 11.01 -14.06 -21.54
C ASP A 369 11.41 -13.85 -20.07
N LEU A 370 10.50 -14.22 -19.17
CA LEU A 370 10.71 -14.07 -17.73
C LEU A 370 11.50 -15.25 -17.14
N PRO A 371 12.33 -15.02 -16.11
CA PRO A 371 13.07 -16.09 -15.45
C PRO A 371 12.11 -17.06 -14.76
N SER A 372 12.48 -18.34 -14.71
CA SER A 372 11.74 -19.31 -13.89
C SER A 372 12.16 -19.18 -12.44
N ILE A 373 11.19 -19.25 -11.53
CA ILE A 373 11.39 -18.99 -10.10
C ILE A 373 10.96 -20.22 -9.30
N SER A 374 11.85 -20.63 -8.39
CA SER A 374 11.53 -21.59 -7.35
C SER A 374 11.86 -21.00 -5.98
N VAL A 375 10.99 -21.22 -5.01
CA VAL A 375 11.12 -20.69 -3.66
C VAL A 375 11.21 -21.86 -2.70
N CYS A 376 12.25 -21.86 -1.87
CA CYS A 376 12.50 -22.89 -0.88
C CYS A 376 12.40 -22.35 0.54
N VAL A 377 11.59 -23.01 1.35
CA VAL A 377 11.46 -22.76 2.80
C VAL A 377 11.60 -24.09 3.51
N SER A 378 12.41 -24.13 4.58
CA SER A 378 12.64 -25.35 5.37
C SER A 378 13.04 -26.58 4.55
N GLY A 379 13.82 -26.38 3.47
CA GLY A 379 14.30 -27.44 2.58
C GLY A 379 13.30 -27.92 1.52
N LYS A 380 12.04 -27.48 1.55
CA LYS A 380 11.05 -27.76 0.50
C LYS A 380 11.07 -26.65 -0.55
N CYS A 381 11.36 -26.99 -1.79
CA CYS A 381 11.36 -26.06 -2.92
C CYS A 381 10.10 -26.26 -3.78
N ASN A 382 9.37 -25.18 -4.02
CA ASN A 382 8.21 -25.18 -4.90
C ASN A 382 8.47 -24.24 -6.08
N VAL A 383 7.92 -24.55 -7.24
CA VAL A 383 7.99 -23.68 -8.42
C VAL A 383 6.87 -22.65 -8.30
N LEU A 384 7.20 -21.38 -8.54
CA LEU A 384 6.25 -20.27 -8.57
C LEU A 384 6.12 -19.79 -10.02
N SER A 385 5.01 -20.12 -10.66
CA SER A 385 4.69 -19.67 -12.01
C SER A 385 4.30 -18.19 -12.03
N VAL A 386 4.53 -17.53 -13.16
CA VAL A 386 3.99 -16.18 -13.39
C VAL A 386 2.46 -16.23 -13.32
N ASN A 387 1.85 -15.21 -12.72
CA ASN A 387 0.43 -15.19 -12.33
C ASN A 387 0.04 -16.31 -11.36
N GLY A 388 1.01 -16.82 -10.61
CA GLY A 388 0.84 -17.86 -9.61
C GLY A 388 1.00 -17.33 -8.19
N LYS A 389 0.42 -18.11 -7.25
CA LYS A 389 0.59 -17.94 -5.82
C LYS A 389 1.22 -19.18 -5.21
N LEU A 390 2.02 -19.00 -4.18
CA LEU A 390 2.65 -20.07 -3.41
C LEU A 390 2.44 -19.81 -1.92
N GLU A 391 1.78 -20.74 -1.24
CA GLU A 391 1.69 -20.73 0.22
C GLU A 391 3.02 -21.24 0.79
N LEU A 392 3.62 -20.43 1.66
CA LEU A 392 4.80 -20.75 2.44
C LEU A 392 4.38 -20.89 3.90
N GLU A 393 4.79 -21.99 4.51
CA GLU A 393 4.56 -22.26 5.93
C GLU A 393 5.90 -22.25 6.67
N PHE A 394 5.93 -21.50 7.77
CA PHE A 394 7.12 -21.35 8.61
C PHE A 394 7.04 -22.25 9.83
N PRO A 395 8.15 -22.91 10.20
CA PRO A 395 8.16 -23.87 11.30
C PRO A 395 8.12 -23.21 12.68
N SER A 396 8.50 -21.94 12.79
CA SER A 396 8.56 -21.20 14.06
C SER A 396 8.53 -19.68 13.86
N THR A 397 8.21 -18.96 14.93
CA THR A 397 8.38 -17.50 15.01
C THR A 397 9.85 -17.10 15.01
N GLY A 398 10.14 -15.85 14.70
CA GLY A 398 11.50 -15.29 14.64
C GLY A 398 12.03 -15.15 13.21
N THR A 399 13.35 -14.98 13.05
CA THR A 399 13.95 -14.77 11.73
C THR A 399 13.96 -16.07 10.94
N GLN A 400 13.29 -16.06 9.79
CA GLN A 400 13.23 -17.16 8.84
C GLN A 400 13.94 -16.81 7.54
N LYS A 401 14.53 -17.83 6.91
CA LYS A 401 15.21 -17.73 5.63
C LYS A 401 14.35 -18.32 4.51
N ILE A 402 14.18 -17.56 3.45
CA ILE A 402 13.52 -17.94 2.20
C ILE A 402 14.60 -17.96 1.11
N VAL A 403 14.82 -19.11 0.48
CA VAL A 403 15.79 -19.23 -0.60
C VAL A 403 15.06 -19.10 -1.94
N VAL A 404 15.40 -18.09 -2.73
CA VAL A 404 14.82 -17.86 -4.06
C VAL A 404 15.83 -18.28 -5.12
N LYS A 405 15.45 -19.27 -5.93
CA LYS A 405 16.23 -19.77 -7.07
C LYS A 405 15.62 -19.23 -8.35
N MET A 406 16.40 -18.44 -9.08
CA MET A 406 15.98 -17.84 -10.35
C MET A 406 16.85 -18.42 -11.46
N LYS A 407 16.21 -18.90 -12.53
CA LYS A 407 16.91 -19.44 -13.70
C LYS A 407 16.53 -18.68 -14.96
N ARG A 408 17.56 -18.29 -15.72
CA ARG A 408 17.44 -17.64 -17.02
C ARG A 408 18.46 -18.23 -17.99
N GLY A 409 17.99 -18.97 -19.00
CA GLY A 409 18.86 -19.72 -19.90
C GLY A 409 19.76 -20.69 -19.10
N GLU A 410 21.08 -20.54 -19.25
CA GLU A 410 22.09 -21.31 -18.50
C GLU A 410 22.43 -20.73 -17.13
N ARG A 411 22.02 -19.49 -16.84
CA ARG A 411 22.33 -18.82 -15.58
C ARG A 411 21.34 -19.22 -14.50
N THR A 412 21.85 -19.60 -13.35
CA THR A 412 21.08 -19.87 -12.14
C THR A 412 21.63 -19.02 -11.01
N VAL A 413 20.77 -18.25 -10.37
CA VAL A 413 21.10 -17.43 -9.19
C VAL A 413 20.28 -17.94 -8.01
N GLU A 414 20.94 -18.18 -6.90
CA GLU A 414 20.32 -18.50 -5.62
C GLU A 414 20.54 -17.33 -4.67
N GLN A 415 19.45 -16.77 -4.14
CA GLN A 415 19.46 -15.62 -3.25
C GLN A 415 18.71 -15.94 -1.96
N ASN A 416 19.32 -15.58 -0.82
CA ASN A 416 18.69 -15.69 0.49
C ASN A 416 17.93 -14.42 0.83
N LEU A 417 16.64 -14.54 1.13
CA LEU A 417 15.77 -13.50 1.66
C LEU A 417 15.41 -13.82 3.11
N PHE A 418 15.23 -12.79 3.94
CA PHE A 418 15.03 -12.95 5.38
C PHE A 418 13.82 -12.15 5.83
N VAL A 419 12.95 -12.80 6.61
CA VAL A 419 11.74 -12.20 7.18
C VAL A 419 11.62 -12.57 8.65
N GLU A 420 11.05 -11.68 9.45
CA GLU A 420 10.66 -11.96 10.82
C GLU A 420 9.22 -12.50 10.84
N VAL A 421 9.03 -13.75 11.27
CA VAL A 421 7.71 -14.34 11.50
C VAL A 421 7.22 -13.95 12.88
N LYS A 422 6.08 -13.26 12.94
CA LYS A 422 5.46 -12.76 14.16
C LYS A 422 4.24 -13.54 14.57
#